data_AF-A0A936UHF3-F1
#
_entry.id   AF-A0A936UHF3-F1
#
_cell.length_a   1.000
_cell.length_b   1.000
_cell.length_c   1.000
_cell.angle_alpha   90.00
_cell.angle_beta   90.00
_cell.angle_gamma   90.00
#
_symmetry.space_group_name_H-M   'P 1'
#
loop_
_entity.id
_entity.type
_entity.pdbx_description
1 polymer ?
#
loop_
_entity_poly.entity_id
_entity_poly.type
_entity_poly.pdbx_seq_one_letter_code
_entity_poly.pdbx_strand_id
1 'polypeptide(L)'
;MVAFSAAMFEPATTQMRRSTLSSSYRLRPAVSFRFRNLALAVFAALPALVCAAEFEQAETRVRASTIEGQEEVDIRASGNVRIDRQESVLTSDAARMDLVSKDVTAEGNVLLLRNQDSIRGPRARVNVDTWFGEVETPQYSLRRLASTRNNRLPSDAMRRSVSGSGAADQIMLEGENKYRLINASYSSCPAPNPDWYLKVSELKLDYDREKGEAQNGVVVFKGVPILYAPWMAFPLNGSSQSGFLPPTLGNTSNTGADVTLPYYLSLAPNYDVTLAPRLMSRRGLQLGTEGRYLTPYARGTLRTEYLPKDLVTNASRGLLTFNHQHSFGAGLSGFIDFNAVSHKAYFADLSSKITSTSQANLNRQIVLNYGNGTWLSSTLQMQRYQNLTGDTLYSRLPQLSMQLRQPDLNGFSLQVPTELTSFTHPTLDKGRRFVAYPQIAYPLQNAAFYLTPKFGLHVSRYALDRRTTSGDESLSRVVPSLSLDGGVSFEREFKWAGRDQVQTPGAAHVLRADALSRPECVPGV
;
A
#
# COMPACT_ATOMS: atom_id res chain seq x y z
N MET A 1 15.21 -33.23 26.78
CA MET A 1 15.31 -31.78 27.10
C MET A 1 14.15 -31.11 26.41
N VAL A 2 13.08 -30.61 27.03
CA VAL A 2 12.86 -29.94 28.33
C VAL A 2 11.42 -30.31 28.75
N ALA A 3 11.21 -31.09 29.81
CA ALA A 3 10.93 -30.68 31.21
C ALA A 3 9.61 -29.91 31.42
N PHE A 4 8.70 -30.59 32.12
CA PHE A 4 7.46 -30.14 32.77
C PHE A 4 7.68 -28.98 33.75
N SER A 5 6.65 -28.16 33.97
CA SER A 5 6.19 -27.85 35.33
C SER A 5 4.71 -27.45 35.34
N ALA A 6 3.97 -28.07 36.26
CA ALA A 6 2.56 -27.89 36.54
C ALA A 6 2.40 -27.12 37.86
N ALA A 7 1.28 -26.41 38.05
CA ALA A 7 0.65 -26.28 39.36
C ALA A 7 -0.80 -25.77 39.24
N MET A 8 -1.70 -26.59 39.77
CA MET A 8 -3.11 -26.35 40.10
C MET A 8 -3.28 -25.30 41.20
N PHE A 9 -4.45 -24.67 41.25
CA PHE A 9 -5.19 -24.51 42.51
C PHE A 9 -6.70 -24.58 42.24
N GLU A 10 -7.38 -25.25 43.16
CA GLU A 10 -8.77 -25.74 43.15
C GLU A 10 -9.73 -24.71 43.83
N PRO A 11 -11.02 -25.00 44.12
CA PRO A 11 -12.15 -24.15 43.74
C PRO A 11 -12.83 -23.42 44.91
N ALA A 12 -13.74 -22.49 44.61
CA ALA A 12 -14.72 -22.01 45.58
C ALA A 12 -16.08 -21.74 44.93
N THR A 13 -17.08 -22.40 45.50
CA THR A 13 -18.49 -22.41 45.13
C THR A 13 -19.26 -21.28 45.81
N THR A 14 -20.30 -20.78 45.13
CA THR A 14 -21.53 -20.16 45.68
C THR A 14 -21.47 -18.69 46.15
N GLN A 15 -22.18 -17.79 45.46
CA GLN A 15 -23.53 -17.34 45.91
C GLN A 15 -24.22 -16.42 44.89
N MET A 16 -25.52 -16.69 44.70
CA MET A 16 -26.48 -15.88 43.95
C MET A 16 -26.72 -14.53 44.63
N ARG A 17 -26.85 -13.46 43.83
CA ARG A 17 -27.74 -12.33 44.15
C ARG A 17 -28.53 -11.91 42.90
N ARG A 18 -29.86 -11.98 43.04
CA ARG A 18 -30.87 -11.36 42.18
C ARG A 18 -30.92 -9.84 42.45
N SER A 19 -31.14 -9.03 41.42
CA SER A 19 -32.22 -8.02 41.32
C SER A 19 -31.92 -7.06 40.15
N THR A 20 -32.72 -7.17 39.09
CA THR A 20 -33.76 -6.21 38.62
C THR A 20 -33.24 -5.19 37.60
N LEU A 21 -33.43 -5.54 36.32
CA LEU A 21 -33.43 -4.64 35.18
C LEU A 21 -34.85 -4.08 34.98
N SER A 22 -35.00 -2.76 35.00
CA SER A 22 -36.21 -2.06 34.59
C SER A 22 -35.98 -1.45 33.21
N SER A 23 -36.87 -1.78 32.26
CA SER A 23 -36.96 -1.16 30.94
C SER A 23 -37.96 -0.02 30.96
N SER A 24 -37.79 1.01 30.12
CA SER A 24 -38.93 1.62 29.41
C SER A 24 -38.50 2.56 28.27
N TYR A 25 -39.47 2.76 27.38
CA TYR A 25 -39.38 3.11 25.97
C TYR A 25 -39.38 4.62 25.64
N ARG A 26 -39.04 4.89 24.37
CA ARG A 26 -39.09 6.17 23.61
C ARG A 26 -40.46 6.84 23.61
N LEU A 27 -40.47 8.17 23.36
CA LEU A 27 -41.30 8.82 22.31
C LEU A 27 -40.78 10.26 22.03
N ARG A 28 -40.71 10.63 20.75
CA ARG A 28 -40.66 12.02 20.25
C ARG A 28 -42.10 12.53 20.07
N PRO A 29 -42.30 13.85 20.02
CA PRO A 29 -42.66 14.45 18.73
C PRO A 29 -41.95 15.80 18.45
N ALA A 30 -42.26 16.34 17.28
CA ALA A 30 -41.57 17.39 16.56
C ALA A 30 -42.25 18.76 16.65
N VAL A 31 -41.59 19.74 16.01
CA VAL A 31 -42.09 20.96 15.36
C VAL A 31 -41.84 22.30 16.08
N SER A 32 -41.20 23.15 15.27
CA SER A 32 -40.81 24.56 15.34
C SER A 32 -41.91 25.58 15.66
N PHE A 33 -41.54 26.71 16.28
CA PHE A 33 -41.96 28.08 15.88
C PHE A 33 -41.07 29.16 16.53
N ARG A 34 -41.26 30.41 16.08
CA ARG A 34 -40.29 31.48 15.82
C ARG A 34 -39.97 32.44 16.99
N PHE A 35 -38.82 33.10 16.85
CA PHE A 35 -38.37 34.40 17.38
C PHE A 35 -39.40 35.33 18.06
N ARG A 36 -39.03 35.85 19.24
CA ARG A 36 -39.00 37.32 19.51
C ARG A 36 -38.18 37.67 20.77
N ASN A 37 -37.43 38.76 20.65
CA ASN A 37 -36.51 39.38 21.61
C ASN A 37 -37.16 39.78 22.95
N LEU A 38 -36.43 39.71 24.07
CA LEU A 38 -35.83 40.85 24.81
C LEU A 38 -35.29 40.41 26.20
N ALA A 39 -34.42 41.23 26.81
CA ALA A 39 -33.69 41.10 28.08
C ALA A 39 -32.40 40.26 27.97
N LEU A 40 -31.22 40.81 27.65
CA LEU A 40 -30.42 41.83 28.34
C LEU A 40 -30.02 41.43 29.77
N ALA A 41 -28.70 41.37 29.98
CA ALA A 41 -27.96 41.28 31.25
C ALA A 41 -27.71 39.89 31.88
N VAL A 42 -26.76 39.13 31.32
CA VAL A 42 -25.62 38.52 32.06
C VAL A 42 -24.46 38.32 31.06
N PHE A 43 -23.70 39.38 30.78
CA PHE A 43 -22.47 39.31 29.99
C PHE A 43 -21.41 40.17 30.69
N ALA A 44 -20.98 39.72 31.86
CA ALA A 44 -19.89 40.36 32.61
C ALA A 44 -19.35 39.41 33.71
N ALA A 45 -18.77 38.27 33.33
CA ALA A 45 -17.82 37.50 34.15
C ALA A 45 -17.25 36.28 33.41
N LEU A 46 -16.78 36.45 32.16
CA LEU A 46 -15.89 35.48 31.52
C LEU A 46 -14.81 36.16 30.64
N PRO A 47 -14.04 37.15 31.14
CA PRO A 47 -12.71 37.41 30.60
C PRO A 47 -11.67 36.99 31.64
N ALA A 48 -11.14 35.76 31.54
CA ALA A 48 -9.84 35.32 32.09
C ALA A 48 -9.77 33.79 32.20
N LEU A 49 -10.10 33.07 31.13
CA LEU A 49 -9.58 31.72 30.89
C LEU A 49 -8.85 31.68 29.54
N VAL A 50 -8.25 32.80 29.17
CA VAL A 50 -6.95 32.77 28.51
C VAL A 50 -5.97 32.89 29.67
N CYS A 51 -5.77 31.79 30.39
CA CYS A 51 -4.57 31.70 31.20
C CYS A 51 -3.45 31.87 30.19
N ALA A 52 -2.69 32.95 30.35
CA ALA A 52 -1.40 33.06 29.72
C ALA A 52 -0.74 31.69 29.91
N ALA A 53 -0.45 31.02 28.80
CA ALA A 53 0.63 30.05 28.81
C ALA A 53 1.85 30.92 29.14
N GLU A 54 2.11 31.05 30.43
CA GLU A 54 3.34 31.59 30.96
C GLU A 54 4.41 30.78 30.24
N PHE A 55 5.22 31.43 29.40
CA PHE A 55 6.43 30.82 28.86
C PHE A 55 7.28 30.54 30.10
N GLU A 56 7.09 29.36 30.69
CA GLU A 56 7.92 28.85 31.77
C GLU A 56 9.34 28.85 31.21
N GLN A 57 10.14 29.83 31.64
CA GLN A 57 11.54 29.92 31.22
C GLN A 57 12.18 28.60 31.60
N ALA A 58 12.56 27.82 30.58
CA ALA A 58 13.06 26.48 30.83
C ALA A 58 14.30 26.55 31.72
N GLU A 59 14.18 26.00 32.92
CA GLU A 59 15.27 25.95 33.88
C GLU A 59 16.45 25.18 33.27
N THR A 60 17.64 25.76 33.32
CA THR A 60 18.88 25.07 32.92
C THR A 60 19.59 24.59 34.16
N ARG A 61 19.73 23.27 34.30
CA ARG A 61 20.42 22.66 35.45
C ARG A 61 21.81 22.21 35.04
N VAL A 62 22.81 22.69 35.76
CA VAL A 62 24.22 22.31 35.57
C VAL A 62 24.65 21.43 36.74
N ARG A 63 25.25 20.27 36.44
CA ARG A 63 25.85 19.35 37.41
C ARG A 63 27.26 19.04 36.97
N ALA A 64 28.20 19.05 37.90
CA ALA A 64 29.60 18.68 37.67
C ALA A 64 30.28 18.36 39.01
N SER A 65 31.49 17.82 38.96
CA SER A 65 32.33 17.63 40.15
C SER A 65 32.78 18.96 40.74
N THR A 66 33.15 19.91 39.88
CA THR A 66 33.55 21.27 40.27
C THR A 66 32.79 22.28 39.41
N ILE A 67 32.29 23.33 40.06
CA ILE A 67 31.63 24.47 39.41
C ILE A 67 32.27 25.74 39.98
N GLU A 68 32.89 26.52 39.12
CA GLU A 68 33.54 27.80 39.42
C GLU A 68 33.01 28.87 38.47
N GLY A 69 33.00 30.14 38.85
CA GLY A 69 32.46 31.17 37.97
C GLY A 69 32.25 32.51 38.66
N GLN A 70 31.86 33.49 37.86
CA GLN A 70 31.37 34.77 38.34
C GLN A 70 29.85 34.78 38.20
N GLU A 71 29.15 35.10 39.28
CA GLU A 71 27.69 35.24 39.25
C GLU A 71 27.27 36.18 38.11
N GLU A 72 26.21 35.80 37.40
CA GLU A 72 25.64 36.54 36.26
C GLU A 72 26.54 36.70 35.02
N VAL A 73 27.81 36.26 35.05
CA VAL A 73 28.74 36.36 33.92
C VAL A 73 29.02 35.00 33.28
N ASP A 74 29.67 34.09 34.01
CA ASP A 74 30.05 32.79 33.44
C ASP A 74 30.16 31.67 34.48
N ILE A 75 29.90 30.45 34.02
CA ILE A 75 30.06 29.20 34.78
C ILE A 75 31.10 28.34 34.06
N ARG A 76 32.10 27.86 34.80
CA ARG A 76 33.10 26.87 34.39
C ARG A 76 32.85 25.60 35.20
N ALA A 77 32.43 24.55 34.52
CA ALA A 77 32.13 23.25 35.11
C ALA A 77 33.19 22.23 34.66
N SER A 78 33.68 21.39 35.57
CA SER A 78 34.64 20.32 35.25
C SER A 78 34.34 19.03 36.01
N GLY A 79 34.63 17.90 35.36
CA GLY A 79 34.38 16.55 35.87
C GLY A 79 32.91 16.13 35.73
N ASN A 80 32.64 15.17 34.82
CA ASN A 80 31.30 14.61 34.57
C ASN A 80 30.23 15.69 34.42
N VAL A 81 30.51 16.70 33.58
CA VAL A 81 29.59 17.82 33.37
C VAL A 81 28.33 17.30 32.71
N ARG A 82 27.18 17.74 33.23
CA ARG A 82 25.85 17.49 32.67
C ARG A 82 25.02 18.76 32.74
N ILE A 83 24.56 19.22 31.59
CA ILE A 83 23.68 20.38 31.44
C ILE A 83 22.36 19.86 30.90
N ASP A 84 21.31 19.96 31.71
CA ASP A 84 19.94 19.55 31.37
C ASP A 84 19.09 20.81 31.12
N ARG A 85 18.39 20.88 29.99
CA ARG A 85 17.40 21.92 29.67
C ARG A 85 16.29 21.34 28.81
N GLN A 86 15.05 21.42 29.29
CA GLN A 86 13.88 20.78 28.64
C GLN A 86 14.14 19.28 28.34
N GLU A 87 13.95 18.84 27.10
CA GLU A 87 14.19 17.48 26.60
C GLU A 87 15.62 17.26 26.07
N SER A 88 16.55 18.19 26.38
CA SER A 88 17.92 18.15 25.88
C SER A 88 18.92 17.97 27.02
N VAL A 89 19.95 17.16 26.74
CA VAL A 89 21.02 16.83 27.68
C VAL A 89 22.35 17.00 26.96
N LEU A 90 23.24 17.81 27.51
CA LEU A 90 24.61 17.95 27.08
C LEU A 90 25.54 17.42 28.18
N THR A 91 26.39 16.45 27.87
CA THR A 91 27.42 15.96 28.79
C THR A 91 28.82 16.17 28.22
N SER A 92 29.81 16.43 29.08
CA SER A 92 31.22 16.59 28.69
C SER A 92 32.17 16.45 29.89
N ASP A 93 33.49 16.46 29.62
CA ASP A 93 34.51 16.48 30.68
C ASP A 93 34.66 17.88 31.30
N ALA A 94 34.56 18.92 30.47
CA ALA A 94 34.54 20.32 30.88
C ALA A 94 33.51 21.12 30.07
N ALA A 95 32.95 22.17 30.67
CA ALA A 95 32.12 23.13 29.95
C ALA A 95 32.28 24.54 30.51
N ARG A 96 32.20 25.54 29.63
CA ARG A 96 32.06 26.95 29.99
C ARG A 96 30.74 27.47 29.44
N MET A 97 29.88 27.98 30.32
CA MET A 97 28.61 28.61 29.96
C MET A 97 28.70 30.12 30.21
N ASP A 98 28.48 30.91 29.18
CA ASP A 98 28.25 32.35 29.30
C ASP A 98 26.79 32.58 29.72
N LEU A 99 26.58 33.25 30.86
CA LEU A 99 25.24 33.45 31.41
C LEU A 99 24.49 34.59 30.73
N VAL A 100 25.17 35.46 30.00
CA VAL A 100 24.57 36.58 29.26
C VAL A 100 24.14 36.12 27.88
N SER A 101 25.05 35.53 27.10
CA SER A 101 24.74 35.07 25.75
C SER A 101 24.04 33.70 25.72
N LYS A 102 24.13 32.93 26.82
CA LYS A 102 23.68 31.53 26.93
C LYS A 102 24.46 30.56 26.03
N ASP A 103 25.68 30.92 25.64
CA ASP A 103 26.56 30.04 24.88
C ASP A 103 27.30 29.08 25.81
N VAL A 104 27.25 27.79 25.48
CA VAL A 104 27.97 26.73 26.17
C VAL A 104 29.06 26.20 25.24
N THR A 105 30.31 26.30 25.68
CA THR A 105 31.45 25.60 25.08
C THR A 105 31.76 24.36 25.89
N ALA A 106 31.56 23.18 25.32
CA ALA A 106 31.83 21.88 25.95
C ALA A 106 33.03 21.20 25.29
N GLU A 107 33.91 20.62 26.11
CA GLU A 107 35.15 19.96 25.68
C GLU A 107 35.29 18.60 26.37
N GLY A 108 35.78 17.60 25.61
CA GLY A 108 36.01 16.24 26.07
C GLY A 108 34.73 15.42 26.17
N ASN A 109 34.72 14.24 25.52
CA ASN A 109 33.62 13.28 25.52
C ASN A 109 32.22 13.91 25.38
N VAL A 110 32.07 14.90 24.49
CA VAL A 110 30.82 15.63 24.34
C VAL A 110 29.76 14.70 23.79
N LEU A 111 28.63 14.63 24.47
CA LEU A 111 27.42 13.97 24.01
C LEU A 111 26.24 14.94 24.16
N LEU A 112 25.66 15.30 23.02
CA LEU A 112 24.43 16.06 22.94
C LEU A 112 23.29 15.08 22.60
N LEU A 113 22.35 14.95 23.52
CA LEU A 113 21.11 14.22 23.35
C LEU A 113 19.96 15.21 23.25
N ARG A 114 19.12 15.06 22.23
CA ARG A 114 17.91 15.87 22.09
C ARG A 114 16.83 15.05 21.43
N ASN A 115 15.67 14.94 22.07
CA ASN A 115 14.61 14.03 21.63
C ASN A 115 15.14 12.58 21.49
N GLN A 116 15.27 12.10 20.26
CA GLN A 116 15.87 10.80 19.93
C GLN A 116 17.19 10.90 19.15
N ASP A 117 17.70 12.13 19.00
CA ASP A 117 18.98 12.39 18.33
C ASP A 117 20.12 12.30 19.33
N SER A 118 21.25 11.78 18.86
CA SER A 118 22.49 11.65 19.60
C SER A 118 23.63 12.14 18.73
N ILE A 119 24.37 13.14 19.22
CA ILE A 119 25.53 13.72 18.55
C ILE A 119 26.71 13.66 19.52
N ARG A 120 27.79 13.00 19.13
CA ARG A 120 28.99 12.81 19.94
C ARG A 120 30.20 13.44 19.27
N GLY A 121 31.06 14.13 20.02
CA GLY A 121 32.28 14.73 19.48
C GLY A 121 33.27 15.18 20.56
N PRO A 122 34.49 15.59 20.19
CA PRO A 122 35.47 16.13 21.13
C PRO A 122 35.12 17.53 21.64
N ARG A 123 34.44 18.35 20.85
CA ARG A 123 34.12 19.75 21.19
C ARG A 123 32.76 20.15 20.61
N ALA A 124 32.00 20.92 21.37
CA ALA A 124 30.79 21.58 20.91
C ALA A 124 30.70 23.01 21.43
N ARG A 125 30.12 23.90 20.62
CA ARG A 125 29.69 25.24 21.04
C ARG A 125 28.22 25.38 20.71
N VAL A 126 27.36 25.54 21.70
CA VAL A 126 25.90 25.57 21.49
C VAL A 126 25.29 26.65 22.36
N ASN A 127 24.40 27.44 21.77
CA ASN A 127 23.53 28.34 22.49
C ASN A 127 22.32 27.55 23.04
N VAL A 128 22.17 27.48 24.37
CA VAL A 128 21.13 26.62 24.98
C VAL A 128 19.71 27.17 24.86
N ASP A 129 19.56 28.45 24.50
CA ASP A 129 18.26 29.08 24.26
C ASP A 129 17.80 28.89 22.81
N THR A 130 18.67 29.21 21.86
CA THR A 130 18.33 29.24 20.43
C THR A 130 18.67 27.97 19.67
N TRP A 131 19.49 27.08 20.26
CA TRP A 131 20.03 25.88 19.64
C TRP A 131 20.90 26.13 18.39
N PHE A 132 21.40 27.35 18.22
CA PHE A 132 22.46 27.61 17.26
C PHE A 132 23.80 27.15 17.81
N GLY A 133 24.63 26.55 16.97
CA GLY A 133 25.91 26.04 17.42
C GLY A 133 26.64 25.19 16.42
N GLU A 134 27.73 24.60 16.88
CA GLU A 134 28.56 23.71 16.11
C GLU A 134 29.10 22.55 16.97
N VAL A 135 29.27 21.40 16.35
CA VAL A 135 29.98 20.25 16.91
C VAL A 135 31.08 19.85 15.94
N GLU A 136 32.31 19.76 16.43
CA GLU A 136 33.49 19.41 15.64
C GLU A 136 33.66 17.90 15.54
N THR A 137 33.97 17.38 14.35
CA THR A 137 34.18 15.95 14.06
C THR A 137 33.15 14.98 14.65
N PRO A 138 31.83 15.24 14.53
CA PRO A 138 30.85 14.47 15.26
C PRO A 138 30.56 13.11 14.64
N GLN A 139 30.23 12.14 15.49
CA GLN A 139 29.45 10.96 15.15
C GLN A 139 28.01 11.15 15.60
N TYR A 140 27.06 10.89 14.72
CA TYR A 140 25.65 11.19 14.97
C TYR A 140 24.72 10.01 14.65
N SER A 141 23.59 10.00 15.34
CA SER A 141 22.44 9.15 15.09
C SER A 141 21.20 10.00 15.24
N LEU A 142 20.47 10.19 14.16
CA LEU A 142 19.26 10.99 14.08
C LEU A 142 18.07 10.06 13.92
N ARG A 143 17.03 10.25 14.73
CA ARG A 143 15.82 9.43 14.67
C ARG A 143 14.57 10.30 14.71
N ARG A 144 13.66 10.03 13.78
CA ARG A 144 12.34 10.64 13.72
C ARG A 144 11.28 9.56 13.66
N LEU A 145 10.16 9.80 14.33
CA LEU A 145 8.93 9.04 14.12
C LEU A 145 8.28 9.56 12.83
N ALA A 146 7.98 8.69 11.86
CA ALA A 146 7.26 9.16 10.68
C ALA A 146 5.91 9.74 11.08
N SER A 147 5.71 11.03 10.75
CA SER A 147 4.45 11.72 10.93
C SER A 147 3.46 11.23 9.87
N THR A 148 2.61 10.27 10.22
CA THR A 148 1.45 9.95 9.40
C THR A 148 0.38 11.02 9.64
N ARG A 149 0.17 11.92 8.67
CA ARG A 149 -0.99 12.85 8.66
C ARG A 149 -2.36 12.14 8.80
N ASN A 150 -2.40 10.82 8.64
CA ASN A 150 -3.55 9.98 8.94
C ASN A 150 -3.41 9.38 10.35
N ASN A 151 -3.97 10.06 11.34
CA ASN A 151 -4.10 9.62 12.73
C ASN A 151 -5.11 8.44 12.91
N ARG A 152 -5.19 7.55 11.91
CA ARG A 152 -6.18 6.46 11.81
C ARG A 152 -5.59 5.05 11.84
N LEU A 153 -4.27 4.91 12.03
CA LEU A 153 -3.67 3.59 12.28
C LEU A 153 -3.70 3.31 13.80
N PRO A 154 -4.38 2.25 14.29
CA PRO A 154 -4.58 2.02 15.73
C PRO A 154 -3.36 1.50 16.50
N SER A 155 -2.14 1.57 15.97
CA SER A 155 -0.97 1.04 16.69
C SER A 155 0.30 1.85 16.43
N ASP A 156 0.91 2.34 17.52
CA ASP A 156 2.26 2.91 17.53
C ASP A 156 3.33 1.93 17.01
N ALA A 157 3.03 0.64 16.98
CA ALA A 157 3.90 -0.43 16.49
C ALA A 157 4.16 -0.42 14.96
N MET A 158 3.42 0.38 14.16
CA MET A 158 3.61 0.47 12.71
C MET A 158 4.09 1.87 12.24
N ARG A 159 4.49 2.75 13.16
CA ARG A 159 5.12 4.03 12.78
C ARG A 159 6.55 3.73 12.32
N ARG A 160 6.80 3.78 10.99
CA ARG A 160 8.17 3.65 10.45
C ARG A 160 9.02 4.78 11.04
N SER A 161 10.01 4.48 11.87
CA SER A 161 10.99 5.50 12.24
C SER A 161 11.96 5.70 11.09
N VAL A 162 12.15 6.95 10.66
CA VAL A 162 13.25 7.30 9.74
C VAL A 162 14.46 7.53 10.64
N SER A 163 15.44 6.64 10.54
CA SER A 163 16.71 6.75 11.25
C SER A 163 17.86 6.92 10.26
N GLY A 164 18.79 7.80 10.59
CA GLY A 164 20.01 8.02 9.83
C GLY A 164 21.18 8.23 10.77
N SER A 165 22.31 7.58 10.49
CA SER A 165 23.53 7.71 11.28
C SER A 165 24.73 7.98 10.38
N GLY A 166 25.80 8.49 10.97
CA GLY A 166 27.04 8.75 10.26
C GLY A 166 28.02 9.62 11.04
N ALA A 167 28.99 10.17 10.32
CA ALA A 167 30.01 11.07 10.84
C ALA A 167 30.21 12.25 9.89
N ALA A 168 30.69 13.38 10.42
CA ALA A 168 30.97 14.59 9.65
C ALA A 168 32.24 15.29 10.18
N ASP A 169 32.81 16.21 9.41
CA ASP A 169 33.89 17.08 9.90
C ASP A 169 33.33 18.15 10.85
N GLN A 170 32.09 18.59 10.59
CA GLN A 170 31.39 19.58 11.41
C GLN A 170 29.88 19.42 11.24
N ILE A 171 29.13 19.58 12.33
CA ILE A 171 27.68 19.79 12.30
C ILE A 171 27.40 21.20 12.81
N MET A 172 26.78 22.03 11.98
CA MET A 172 26.19 23.30 12.36
C MET A 172 24.73 23.08 12.73
N LEU A 173 24.38 23.44 13.97
CA LEU A 173 23.01 23.49 14.45
C LEU A 173 22.43 24.86 14.08
N GLU A 174 21.36 24.89 13.29
CA GLU A 174 20.75 26.12 12.76
C GLU A 174 19.37 26.36 13.36
N GLY A 175 19.30 26.17 14.67
CA GLY A 175 18.07 26.23 15.46
C GLY A 175 17.54 24.84 15.81
N GLU A 176 16.25 24.78 16.13
CA GLU A 176 15.67 23.59 16.75
C GLU A 176 15.59 22.36 15.83
N ASN A 177 15.33 22.55 14.54
CA ASN A 177 14.96 21.47 13.62
C ASN A 177 15.82 21.46 12.34
N LYS A 178 16.99 22.11 12.36
CA LYS A 178 17.84 22.28 11.18
C LYS A 178 19.28 21.94 11.49
N TYR A 179 19.84 21.06 10.66
CA TYR A 179 21.22 20.62 10.75
C TYR A 179 21.89 20.84 9.40
N ARG A 180 23.08 21.43 9.41
CA ARG A 180 23.96 21.50 8.26
C ARG A 180 25.26 20.79 8.59
N LEU A 181 25.53 19.69 7.88
CA LEU A 181 26.69 18.85 8.09
C LEU A 181 27.69 19.04 6.95
N ILE A 182 28.96 19.24 7.29
CA ILE A 182 30.06 19.47 6.35
C ILE A 182 30.89 18.20 6.22
N ASN A 183 31.19 17.78 4.99
CA ASN A 183 31.91 16.55 4.67
C ASN A 183 31.34 15.33 5.40
N ALA A 184 30.03 15.14 5.29
CA ALA A 184 29.29 14.16 6.05
C ALA A 184 29.20 12.80 5.33
N SER A 185 29.07 11.75 6.13
CA SER A 185 28.63 10.42 5.73
C SER A 185 27.24 10.17 6.29
N TYR A 186 26.31 9.63 5.50
CA TYR A 186 24.94 9.33 5.93
C TYR A 186 24.51 7.94 5.49
N SER A 187 24.01 7.13 6.42
CA SER A 187 23.41 5.83 6.12
C SER A 187 22.13 5.63 6.93
N SER A 188 21.13 4.99 6.33
CA SER A 188 19.96 4.50 7.07
C SER A 188 20.17 3.08 7.63
N CYS A 189 21.36 2.50 7.46
CA CYS A 189 21.68 1.20 8.01
C CYS A 189 21.98 1.33 9.51
N PRO A 190 21.30 0.57 10.39
CA PRO A 190 21.52 0.65 11.83
C PRO A 190 22.83 0.00 12.29
N ALA A 191 23.58 -0.65 11.39
CA ALA A 191 24.80 -1.37 11.72
C ALA A 191 25.98 -0.41 11.96
N PRO A 192 26.91 -0.74 12.88
CA PRO A 192 28.14 0.03 13.09
C PRO A 192 28.98 0.18 11.82
N ASN A 193 28.95 -0.84 10.96
CA ASN A 193 29.58 -0.85 9.64
C ASN A 193 28.47 -0.93 8.58
N PRO A 194 28.02 0.21 8.05
CA PRO A 194 26.95 0.21 7.06
C PRO A 194 27.46 -0.34 5.73
N ASP A 195 26.70 -1.27 5.13
CA ASP A 195 27.02 -1.83 3.81
C ASP A 195 27.01 -0.77 2.71
N TRP A 196 26.27 0.31 2.92
CA TRP A 196 26.25 1.48 2.06
C TRP A 196 26.17 2.76 2.88
N TYR A 197 26.81 3.81 2.38
CA TYR A 197 26.67 5.15 2.93
C TYR A 197 26.83 6.18 1.82
N LEU A 198 26.23 7.35 2.03
CA LEU A 198 26.35 8.50 1.16
C LEU A 198 27.44 9.41 1.73
N LYS A 199 28.48 9.70 0.95
CA LYS A 199 29.50 10.70 1.28
C LYS A 199 29.18 12.01 0.55
N VAL A 200 29.06 13.12 1.26
CA VAL A 200 28.59 14.42 0.72
C VAL A 200 29.46 15.56 1.23
N SER A 201 29.64 16.60 0.41
CA SER A 201 30.37 17.81 0.84
C SER A 201 29.54 18.67 1.79
N GLU A 202 28.23 18.74 1.56
CA GLU A 202 27.27 19.45 2.40
C GLU A 202 25.97 18.66 2.46
N LEU A 203 25.45 18.45 3.67
CA LEU A 203 24.15 17.84 3.93
C LEU A 203 23.29 18.80 4.77
N LYS A 204 22.15 19.22 4.24
CA LYS A 204 21.16 20.03 4.95
C LYS A 204 19.96 19.17 5.30
N LEU A 205 19.63 19.09 6.58
CA LEU A 205 18.45 18.40 7.08
C LEU A 205 17.51 19.45 7.67
N ASP A 206 16.43 19.76 6.94
CA ASP A 206 15.38 20.68 7.37
C ASP A 206 14.15 19.87 7.78
N TYR A 207 13.97 19.68 9.09
CA TYR A 207 12.84 18.92 9.64
C TYR A 207 11.54 19.74 9.68
N ASP A 208 11.59 21.06 9.53
CA ASP A 208 10.37 21.88 9.39
C ASP A 208 9.73 21.64 8.00
N ARG A 209 10.57 21.48 6.97
CA ARG A 209 10.16 21.16 5.59
C ARG A 209 10.18 19.67 5.29
N GLU A 210 10.66 18.85 6.21
CA GLU A 210 10.81 17.39 6.09
C GLU A 210 11.65 16.98 4.87
N LYS A 211 12.70 17.75 4.59
CA LYS A 211 13.53 17.66 3.38
C LYS A 211 15.02 17.61 3.74
N GLY A 212 15.70 16.58 3.23
CA GLY A 212 17.15 16.49 3.19
C GLY A 212 17.68 16.92 1.83
N GLU A 213 18.73 17.73 1.79
CA GLU A 213 19.44 18.13 0.57
C GLU A 213 20.93 17.82 0.72
N ALA A 214 21.51 17.17 -0.27
CA ALA A 214 22.91 16.79 -0.28
C ALA A 214 23.60 17.30 -1.55
N GLN A 215 24.82 17.83 -1.40
CA GLN A 215 25.66 18.30 -2.50
C GLN A 215 26.87 17.38 -2.68
N ASN A 216 27.26 17.19 -3.94
CA ASN A 216 28.38 16.35 -4.36
C ASN A 216 28.35 14.96 -3.71
N GLY A 217 27.17 14.34 -3.72
CA GLY A 217 26.93 13.07 -3.08
C GLY A 217 27.55 11.91 -3.86
N VAL A 218 28.29 11.06 -3.17
CA VAL A 218 28.81 9.80 -3.68
C VAL A 218 28.23 8.65 -2.87
N VAL A 219 27.48 7.77 -3.53
CA VAL A 219 27.03 6.52 -2.93
C VAL A 219 28.23 5.56 -2.91
N VAL A 220 28.60 5.12 -1.72
CA VAL A 220 29.64 4.13 -1.49
C VAL A 220 28.99 2.84 -1.02
N PHE A 221 29.25 1.74 -1.73
CA PHE A 221 28.77 0.40 -1.37
C PHE A 221 29.97 -0.50 -1.08
N LYS A 222 30.03 -1.08 0.12
CA LYS A 222 31.16 -1.92 0.59
C LYS A 222 32.53 -1.26 0.36
N GLY A 223 32.62 0.06 0.55
CA GLY A 223 33.84 0.84 0.36
C GLY A 223 34.13 1.28 -1.08
N VAL A 224 33.33 0.85 -2.06
CA VAL A 224 33.51 1.23 -3.48
C VAL A 224 32.53 2.35 -3.85
N PRO A 225 33.01 3.49 -4.38
CA PRO A 225 32.12 4.54 -4.89
C PRO A 225 31.45 4.06 -6.18
N ILE A 226 30.10 4.02 -6.20
CA ILE A 226 29.33 3.46 -7.32
C ILE A 226 28.49 4.49 -8.08
N LEU A 227 28.15 5.62 -7.46
CA LEU A 227 27.31 6.64 -8.09
C LEU A 227 27.62 8.02 -7.53
N TYR A 228 27.83 8.99 -8.43
CA TYR A 228 27.96 10.41 -8.08
C TYR A 228 26.71 11.19 -8.50
N ALA A 229 26.25 12.10 -7.63
CA ALA A 229 25.20 13.05 -7.92
C ALA A 229 25.64 14.46 -7.45
N PRO A 230 25.65 15.47 -8.32
CA PRO A 230 26.05 16.83 -7.93
C PRO A 230 25.08 17.44 -6.92
N TRP A 231 23.80 17.08 -6.99
CA TRP A 231 22.76 17.48 -6.05
C TRP A 231 21.71 16.38 -5.92
N MET A 232 21.26 16.13 -4.70
CA MET A 232 20.16 15.21 -4.41
C MET A 232 19.28 15.74 -3.29
N ALA A 233 17.99 15.44 -3.36
CA ALA A 233 17.02 15.74 -2.31
C ALA A 233 16.25 14.47 -1.93
N PHE A 234 15.92 14.32 -0.65
CA PHE A 234 15.20 13.16 -0.13
C PHE A 234 14.26 13.54 1.02
N PRO A 235 13.15 12.82 1.21
CA PRO A 235 12.21 13.09 2.30
C PRO A 235 12.74 12.61 3.66
N LEU A 236 12.51 13.38 4.72
CA LEU A 236 12.91 13.01 6.09
C LEU A 236 11.80 12.27 6.88
N ASN A 237 10.55 12.30 6.41
CA ASN A 237 9.40 11.68 7.06
C ASN A 237 8.71 10.58 6.23
N GLY A 238 9.34 10.14 5.14
CA GLY A 238 8.77 9.13 4.24
C GLY A 238 7.63 9.64 3.34
N SER A 239 7.42 10.95 3.25
CA SER A 239 6.52 11.55 2.25
C SER A 239 7.10 11.45 0.83
N SER A 240 6.24 11.43 -0.18
CA SER A 240 6.69 11.48 -1.58
C SER A 240 7.30 12.84 -1.90
N GLN A 241 8.49 12.85 -2.49
CA GLN A 241 9.20 14.04 -2.95
C GLN A 241 9.68 13.82 -4.39
N SER A 242 9.67 14.87 -5.20
CA SER A 242 10.18 14.81 -6.58
C SER A 242 11.69 14.65 -6.60
N GLY A 243 12.21 13.84 -7.52
CA GLY A 243 13.65 13.58 -7.62
C GLY A 243 14.01 12.45 -8.58
N PHE A 244 15.31 12.27 -8.80
CA PHE A 244 15.83 11.15 -9.56
C PHE A 244 15.67 9.85 -8.77
N LEU A 245 15.18 8.82 -9.45
CA LEU A 245 15.22 7.46 -8.94
C LEU A 245 16.55 6.81 -9.37
N PRO A 246 16.99 5.74 -8.66
CA PRO A 246 18.17 5.00 -9.07
C PRO A 246 18.07 4.57 -10.54
N PRO A 247 19.13 4.80 -11.34
CA PRO A 247 19.13 4.39 -12.74
C PRO A 247 19.07 2.87 -12.83
N THR A 248 18.53 2.36 -13.94
CA THR A 248 18.63 0.94 -14.28
C THR A 248 19.60 0.77 -15.45
N LEU A 249 20.51 -0.18 -15.30
CA LEU A 249 21.49 -0.55 -16.31
C LEU A 249 21.17 -1.96 -16.82
N GLY A 250 21.26 -2.16 -18.12
CA GLY A 250 21.02 -3.44 -18.76
C GLY A 250 21.92 -3.63 -19.98
N ASN A 251 22.09 -4.88 -20.39
CA ASN A 251 22.74 -5.22 -21.64
C ASN A 251 22.09 -6.45 -22.26
N THR A 252 21.53 -6.34 -23.47
CA THR A 252 20.94 -7.47 -24.19
C THR A 252 21.39 -7.50 -25.64
N SER A 253 21.26 -8.63 -26.32
CA SER A 253 21.52 -8.73 -27.76
C SER A 253 20.63 -7.80 -28.60
N ASN A 254 19.41 -7.50 -28.14
CA ASN A 254 18.44 -6.72 -28.91
C ASN A 254 18.56 -5.20 -28.66
N THR A 255 18.85 -4.78 -27.43
CA THR A 255 18.94 -3.36 -27.04
C THR A 255 20.38 -2.83 -26.94
N GLY A 256 21.37 -3.71 -26.82
CA GLY A 256 22.75 -3.34 -26.49
C GLY A 256 22.86 -2.80 -25.08
N ALA A 257 23.78 -1.86 -24.86
CA ALA A 257 23.89 -1.15 -23.59
C ALA A 257 22.63 -0.29 -23.39
N ASP A 258 22.00 -0.45 -22.24
CA ASP A 258 20.67 0.06 -21.92
C ASP A 258 20.72 0.81 -20.59
N VAL A 259 20.37 2.09 -20.61
CA VAL A 259 20.40 2.96 -19.43
C VAL A 259 19.07 3.68 -19.32
N THR A 260 18.35 3.49 -18.21
CA THR A 260 17.15 4.26 -17.89
C THR A 260 17.42 5.14 -16.68
N LEU A 261 17.06 6.42 -16.76
CA LEU A 261 17.19 7.39 -15.66
C LEU A 261 15.81 7.95 -15.30
N PRO A 262 15.06 7.32 -14.38
CA PRO A 262 13.73 7.80 -14.04
C PRO A 262 13.76 9.05 -13.16
N TYR A 263 12.86 9.98 -13.42
CA TYR A 263 12.61 11.16 -12.60
C TYR A 263 11.16 11.12 -12.11
N TYR A 264 10.99 11.07 -10.80
CA TYR A 264 9.71 11.04 -10.12
C TYR A 264 9.23 12.47 -9.82
N LEU A 265 7.96 12.73 -10.08
CA LEU A 265 7.26 14.00 -9.84
C LEU A 265 6.11 13.74 -8.88
N SER A 266 6.26 14.18 -7.63
CA SER A 266 5.14 14.27 -6.69
C SER A 266 4.38 15.55 -6.98
N LEU A 267 3.24 15.43 -7.67
CA LEU A 267 2.40 16.58 -8.05
C LEU A 267 1.42 16.94 -6.94
N ALA A 268 0.79 15.93 -6.34
CA ALA A 268 -0.07 16.08 -5.17
C ALA A 268 -0.04 14.79 -4.32
N PRO A 269 -0.59 14.80 -3.08
CA PRO A 269 -0.61 13.60 -2.23
C PRO A 269 -1.35 12.39 -2.83
N ASN A 270 -2.16 12.61 -3.86
CA ASN A 270 -3.08 11.63 -4.42
C ASN A 270 -2.82 11.32 -5.90
N TYR A 271 -1.82 11.95 -6.53
CA TYR A 271 -1.36 11.57 -7.87
C TYR A 271 0.09 11.98 -8.13
N ASP A 272 0.78 11.18 -8.94
CA ASP A 272 2.18 11.37 -9.30
C ASP A 272 2.46 10.96 -10.74
N VAL A 273 3.62 11.39 -11.24
CA VAL A 273 4.12 11.07 -12.58
C VAL A 273 5.59 10.66 -12.48
N THR A 274 5.99 9.64 -13.23
CA THR A 274 7.41 9.28 -13.41
C THR A 274 7.75 9.37 -14.89
N LEU A 275 8.76 10.16 -15.21
CA LEU A 275 9.34 10.25 -16.55
C LEU A 275 10.61 9.41 -16.59
N ALA A 276 10.69 8.47 -17.53
CA ALA A 276 11.78 7.51 -17.61
C ALA A 276 12.43 7.55 -19.01
N PRO A 277 13.32 8.52 -19.28
CA PRO A 277 14.18 8.46 -20.45
C PRO A 277 15.06 7.21 -20.39
N ARG A 278 15.05 6.45 -21.49
CA ARG A 278 15.78 5.20 -21.66
C ARG A 278 16.61 5.27 -22.94
N LEU A 279 17.92 5.20 -22.79
CA LEU A 279 18.87 5.17 -23.89
C LEU A 279 19.31 3.73 -24.17
N MET A 280 19.08 3.26 -25.39
CA MET A 280 19.50 1.94 -25.85
C MET A 280 20.52 2.10 -26.99
N SER A 281 21.73 1.58 -26.83
CA SER A 281 22.81 1.80 -27.81
C SER A 281 22.49 1.27 -29.21
N ARG A 282 21.68 0.22 -29.32
CA ARG A 282 21.26 -0.36 -30.61
C ARG A 282 19.93 0.17 -31.14
N ARG A 283 19.05 0.73 -30.29
CA ARG A 283 17.65 1.06 -30.65
C ARG A 283 17.34 2.56 -30.60
N GLY A 284 18.09 3.36 -29.86
CA GLY A 284 17.90 4.80 -29.73
C GLY A 284 17.30 5.23 -28.38
N LEU A 285 16.76 6.45 -28.34
CA LEU A 285 16.17 7.07 -27.14
C LEU A 285 14.65 6.81 -27.09
N GLN A 286 14.21 6.15 -26.03
CA GLN A 286 12.81 5.95 -25.69
C GLN A 286 12.43 6.82 -24.47
N LEU A 287 11.21 7.36 -24.45
CA LEU A 287 10.64 8.00 -23.28
C LEU A 287 9.52 7.13 -22.71
N GLY A 288 9.74 6.63 -21.48
CA GLY A 288 8.69 6.05 -20.66
C GLY A 288 7.99 7.13 -19.81
N THR A 289 6.70 6.97 -19.59
CA THR A 289 5.91 7.82 -18.68
C THR A 289 4.95 6.94 -17.92
N GLU A 290 4.92 7.09 -16.61
CA GLU A 290 3.96 6.41 -15.72
C GLU A 290 3.24 7.46 -14.88
N GLY A 291 1.93 7.60 -15.09
CA GLY A 291 1.06 8.43 -14.25
C GLY A 291 0.21 7.55 -13.34
N ARG A 292 0.16 7.89 -12.05
CA ARG A 292 -0.66 7.15 -11.07
C ARG A 292 -1.56 8.12 -10.32
N TYR A 293 -2.75 7.65 -9.97
CA TYR A 293 -3.67 8.41 -9.14
C TYR A 293 -4.45 7.50 -8.20
N LEU A 294 -4.83 8.07 -7.06
CA LEU A 294 -5.62 7.45 -6.03
C LEU A 294 -6.64 8.45 -5.50
N THR A 295 -7.89 8.06 -5.43
CA THR A 295 -9.01 8.82 -4.87
C THR A 295 -9.85 7.88 -4.01
N PRO A 296 -10.79 8.37 -3.19
CA PRO A 296 -11.63 7.51 -2.36
C PRO A 296 -12.47 6.48 -3.16
N TYR A 297 -12.81 6.81 -4.40
CA TYR A 297 -13.68 6.00 -5.26
C TYR A 297 -12.95 5.39 -6.46
N ALA A 298 -11.73 5.81 -6.77
CA ALA A 298 -11.00 5.35 -7.94
C ALA A 298 -9.49 5.28 -7.74
N ARG A 299 -8.86 4.33 -8.40
CA ARG A 299 -7.40 4.24 -8.55
C ARG A 299 -7.04 3.89 -9.98
N GLY A 300 -5.87 4.32 -10.43
CA GLY A 300 -5.41 3.93 -11.76
C GLY A 300 -3.95 4.24 -12.03
N THR A 301 -3.45 3.58 -13.08
CA THR A 301 -2.11 3.72 -13.61
C THR A 301 -2.18 3.79 -15.13
N LEU A 302 -1.58 4.83 -15.70
CA LEU A 302 -1.38 5.00 -17.12
C LEU A 302 0.12 4.91 -17.40
N ARG A 303 0.55 3.93 -18.18
CA ARG A 303 1.92 3.78 -18.64
C ARG A 303 1.98 3.94 -20.15
N THR A 304 2.85 4.82 -20.61
CA THR A 304 3.13 5.02 -22.03
C THR A 304 4.62 4.92 -22.27
N GLU A 305 5.02 4.23 -23.31
CA GLU A 305 6.41 4.23 -23.78
C GLU A 305 6.41 4.64 -25.25
N TYR A 306 7.32 5.53 -25.63
CA TYR A 306 7.43 5.99 -27.00
C TYR A 306 8.89 6.07 -27.43
N LEU A 307 9.21 5.35 -28.50
CA LEU A 307 10.49 5.37 -29.21
C LEU A 307 10.20 5.96 -30.60
N PRO A 308 10.51 7.24 -30.84
CA PRO A 308 10.15 7.91 -32.09
C PRO A 308 10.79 7.27 -33.32
N LYS A 309 12.04 6.81 -33.19
CA LYS A 309 12.81 6.18 -34.26
C LYS A 309 13.65 5.03 -33.71
N ASP A 310 13.23 3.80 -33.99
CA ASP A 310 14.02 2.60 -33.74
C ASP A 310 15.17 2.51 -34.75
N LEU A 311 16.42 2.57 -34.30
CA LEU A 311 17.60 2.58 -35.17
C LEU A 311 17.78 1.29 -36.00
N VAL A 312 17.18 0.16 -35.58
CA VAL A 312 17.27 -1.12 -36.31
C VAL A 312 16.19 -1.22 -37.39
N THR A 313 14.98 -0.77 -37.09
CA THR A 313 13.81 -0.97 -37.98
C THR A 313 13.31 0.30 -38.67
N ASN A 314 13.89 1.45 -38.31
CA ASN A 314 13.53 2.78 -38.81
C ASN A 314 12.04 3.15 -38.61
N ALA A 315 11.38 2.52 -37.63
CA ALA A 315 9.97 2.72 -37.32
C ALA A 315 9.78 3.29 -35.91
N SER A 316 8.67 3.97 -35.67
CA SER A 316 8.28 4.36 -34.32
C SER A 316 7.73 3.16 -33.56
N ARG A 317 8.11 3.00 -32.28
CA ARG A 317 7.56 1.97 -31.39
C ARG A 317 6.84 2.64 -30.23
N GLY A 318 5.70 2.10 -29.86
CA GLY A 318 4.95 2.56 -28.70
C GLY A 318 4.27 1.44 -27.93
N LEU A 319 4.05 1.69 -26.64
CA LEU A 319 3.25 0.89 -25.72
C LEU A 319 2.31 1.81 -24.93
N LEU A 320 1.09 1.34 -24.72
CA LEU A 320 0.08 1.96 -23.88
C LEU A 320 -0.53 0.90 -22.97
N THR A 321 -0.40 1.11 -21.67
CA THR A 321 -1.09 0.32 -20.63
C THR A 321 -1.91 1.26 -19.78
N PHE A 322 -3.19 0.97 -19.61
CA PHE A 322 -4.08 1.72 -18.74
C PHE A 322 -4.88 0.77 -17.87
N ASN A 323 -4.66 0.88 -16.57
CA ASN A 323 -5.38 0.15 -15.54
C ASN A 323 -6.18 1.14 -14.70
N HIS A 324 -7.48 0.94 -14.59
CA HIS A 324 -8.36 1.78 -13.79
C HIS A 324 -9.35 0.91 -13.02
N GLN A 325 -9.60 1.25 -11.76
CA GLN A 325 -10.66 0.67 -10.95
C GLN A 325 -11.50 1.79 -10.35
N HIS A 326 -12.81 1.59 -10.33
CA HIS A 326 -13.79 2.57 -9.87
C HIS A 326 -14.87 1.88 -9.04
N SER A 327 -15.19 2.46 -7.88
CA SER A 327 -16.38 2.16 -7.09
C SER A 327 -17.37 3.31 -7.26
N PHE A 328 -18.48 3.07 -7.94
CA PHE A 328 -19.51 4.08 -8.18
C PHE A 328 -20.49 4.21 -6.99
N GLY A 329 -20.38 3.30 -6.01
CA GLY A 329 -21.34 3.17 -4.91
C GLY A 329 -22.57 2.33 -5.28
N ALA A 330 -23.46 2.11 -4.31
CA ALA A 330 -24.71 1.36 -4.48
C ALA A 330 -24.56 -0.03 -5.12
N GLY A 331 -23.44 -0.72 -4.86
CA GLY A 331 -23.16 -2.05 -5.43
C GLY A 331 -22.62 -2.04 -6.86
N LEU A 332 -22.44 -0.87 -7.47
CA LEU A 332 -21.85 -0.71 -8.80
C LEU A 332 -20.33 -0.43 -8.71
N SER A 333 -19.55 -1.20 -9.44
CA SER A 333 -18.11 -1.03 -9.59
C SER A 333 -17.69 -1.30 -11.03
N GLY A 334 -16.50 -0.87 -11.40
CA GLY A 334 -15.97 -1.13 -12.73
C GLY A 334 -14.47 -1.08 -12.78
N PHE A 335 -13.92 -1.66 -13.84
CA PHE A 335 -12.50 -1.55 -14.13
C PHE A 335 -12.23 -1.52 -15.63
N ILE A 336 -11.08 -0.95 -15.98
CA ILE A 336 -10.51 -0.95 -17.32
C ILE A 336 -9.13 -1.58 -17.21
N ASP A 337 -8.85 -2.54 -18.10
CA ASP A 337 -7.54 -3.15 -18.30
C ASP A 337 -7.25 -3.12 -19.80
N PHE A 338 -6.50 -2.09 -20.21
CA PHE A 338 -6.21 -1.81 -21.61
C PHE A 338 -4.71 -1.89 -21.86
N ASN A 339 -4.30 -2.81 -22.71
CA ASN A 339 -2.92 -2.98 -23.12
C ASN A 339 -2.82 -2.99 -24.65
N ALA A 340 -1.93 -2.16 -25.17
CA ALA A 340 -1.67 -2.05 -26.59
C ALA A 340 -0.20 -1.79 -26.86
N VAL A 341 0.30 -2.42 -27.92
CA VAL A 341 1.61 -2.14 -28.48
C VAL A 341 1.48 -1.83 -29.95
N SER A 342 2.41 -1.02 -30.45
CA SER A 342 2.51 -0.67 -31.87
C SER A 342 2.74 -1.88 -32.78
N HIS A 343 3.50 -2.89 -32.34
CA HIS A 343 3.94 -4.01 -33.16
C HIS A 343 3.99 -5.32 -32.35
N LYS A 344 3.83 -6.45 -33.04
CA LYS A 344 3.83 -7.80 -32.43
C LYS A 344 5.13 -8.13 -31.69
N ALA A 345 6.28 -7.74 -32.25
CA ALA A 345 7.60 -8.01 -31.67
C ALA A 345 8.02 -7.07 -30.53
N TYR A 346 7.17 -6.11 -30.11
CA TYR A 346 7.55 -5.04 -29.16
C TYR A 346 8.29 -5.56 -27.92
N PHE A 347 7.72 -6.56 -27.24
CA PHE A 347 8.32 -7.08 -26.01
C PHE A 347 9.54 -7.96 -26.27
N ALA A 348 9.58 -8.71 -27.37
CA ALA A 348 10.74 -9.50 -27.73
C ALA A 348 11.95 -8.61 -28.06
N ASP A 349 11.72 -7.46 -28.68
CA ASP A 349 12.75 -6.49 -29.07
C ASP A 349 13.22 -5.60 -27.93
N LEU A 350 12.29 -5.11 -27.09
CA LEU A 350 12.56 -3.98 -26.18
C LEU A 350 12.49 -4.32 -24.69
N SER A 351 12.04 -5.52 -24.29
CA SER A 351 11.99 -5.89 -22.88
C SER A 351 13.35 -6.35 -22.35
N SER A 352 13.72 -5.88 -21.16
CA SER A 352 14.85 -6.42 -20.38
C SER A 352 14.44 -7.55 -19.41
N LYS A 353 13.13 -7.78 -19.22
CA LYS A 353 12.59 -8.84 -18.35
C LYS A 353 12.14 -10.03 -19.19
N ILE A 354 12.72 -11.20 -18.92
CA ILE A 354 12.43 -12.47 -19.63
C ILE A 354 10.94 -12.80 -19.62
N THR A 355 10.26 -12.64 -18.48
CA THR A 355 8.81 -12.91 -18.34
C THR A 355 7.92 -12.04 -19.23
N SER A 356 8.41 -10.86 -19.63
CA SER A 356 7.66 -9.98 -20.52
C SER A 356 7.91 -10.28 -22.00
N THR A 357 9.00 -10.97 -22.37
CA THR A 357 9.31 -11.30 -23.77
C THR A 357 8.34 -12.35 -24.36
N SER A 358 7.75 -13.19 -23.51
CA SER A 358 6.88 -14.31 -23.90
C SER A 358 5.38 -13.97 -23.90
N GLN A 359 5.01 -12.69 -23.94
CA GLN A 359 3.59 -12.31 -23.94
C GLN A 359 2.93 -12.65 -25.27
N ALA A 360 1.88 -13.49 -25.24
CA ALA A 360 1.14 -13.90 -26.43
C ALA A 360 -0.07 -13.01 -26.74
N ASN A 361 -0.76 -12.51 -25.71
CA ASN A 361 -2.00 -11.75 -25.86
C ASN A 361 -2.04 -10.57 -24.90
N LEU A 362 -2.39 -9.40 -25.42
CA LEU A 362 -2.62 -8.20 -24.64
C LEU A 362 -4.11 -7.97 -24.48
N ASN A 363 -4.52 -7.86 -23.23
CA ASN A 363 -5.92 -7.70 -22.87
C ASN A 363 -6.38 -6.25 -23.10
N ARG A 364 -7.59 -6.09 -23.63
CA ARG A 364 -8.28 -4.80 -23.78
C ARG A 364 -9.71 -5.00 -23.34
N GLN A 365 -9.98 -4.68 -22.08
CA GLN A 365 -11.28 -4.93 -21.48
C GLN A 365 -11.78 -3.76 -20.64
N ILE A 366 -13.11 -3.65 -20.64
CA ILE A 366 -13.89 -2.81 -19.76
C ILE A 366 -14.91 -3.72 -19.10
N VAL A 367 -15.01 -3.65 -17.78
CA VAL A 367 -15.94 -4.45 -17.00
C VAL A 367 -16.70 -3.54 -16.04
N LEU A 368 -18.01 -3.73 -15.98
CA LEU A 368 -18.90 -3.13 -15.00
C LEU A 368 -19.57 -4.27 -14.23
N ASN A 369 -19.48 -4.21 -12.91
CA ASN A 369 -20.09 -5.17 -12.00
C ASN A 369 -21.16 -4.46 -11.18
N TYR A 370 -22.34 -5.06 -11.11
CA TYR A 370 -23.42 -4.65 -10.23
C TYR A 370 -23.78 -5.81 -9.30
N GLY A 371 -23.90 -5.53 -8.01
CA GLY A 371 -24.42 -6.48 -7.05
C GLY A 371 -25.02 -5.75 -5.87
N ASN A 372 -26.30 -5.99 -5.60
CA ASN A 372 -27.00 -5.38 -4.47
C ASN A 372 -27.57 -6.48 -3.57
N GLY A 373 -26.75 -6.92 -2.61
CA GLY A 373 -27.08 -7.99 -1.68
C GLY A 373 -26.80 -9.39 -2.22
N THR A 374 -27.60 -10.37 -1.80
CA THR A 374 -27.36 -11.81 -2.05
C THR A 374 -28.04 -12.34 -3.30
N TRP A 375 -29.08 -11.66 -3.81
CA TRP A 375 -30.03 -12.22 -4.76
C TRP A 375 -29.67 -12.02 -6.24
N LEU A 376 -29.01 -10.93 -6.61
CA LEU A 376 -28.58 -10.66 -7.98
C LEU A 376 -27.15 -10.12 -8.02
N SER A 377 -26.33 -10.73 -8.88
CA SER A 377 -25.07 -10.15 -9.35
C SER A 377 -25.05 -10.12 -10.87
N SER A 378 -24.50 -9.07 -11.45
CA SER A 378 -24.42 -8.88 -12.90
C SER A 378 -23.08 -8.29 -13.30
N THR A 379 -22.54 -8.76 -14.41
CA THR A 379 -21.27 -8.30 -14.99
C THR A 379 -21.48 -8.00 -16.46
N LEU A 380 -21.30 -6.75 -16.84
CA LEU A 380 -21.18 -6.35 -18.24
C LEU A 380 -19.71 -6.23 -18.59
N GLN A 381 -19.29 -6.93 -19.64
CA GLN A 381 -17.91 -6.99 -20.10
C GLN A 381 -17.85 -6.68 -21.60
N MET A 382 -16.89 -5.86 -21.98
CA MET A 382 -16.46 -5.68 -23.36
C MET A 382 -14.98 -6.04 -23.42
N GLN A 383 -14.61 -7.01 -24.25
CA GLN A 383 -13.24 -7.50 -24.30
C GLN A 383 -12.78 -7.82 -25.71
N ARG A 384 -11.55 -7.40 -25.99
CA ARG A 384 -10.77 -7.77 -27.16
C ARG A 384 -9.34 -8.10 -26.75
N TYR A 385 -8.68 -8.95 -27.53
CA TYR A 385 -7.26 -9.22 -27.40
C TYR A 385 -6.48 -8.63 -28.58
N GLN A 386 -5.26 -8.16 -28.31
CA GLN A 386 -4.22 -8.03 -29.33
C GLN A 386 -3.28 -9.22 -29.22
N ASN A 387 -3.34 -10.11 -30.20
CA ASN A 387 -2.45 -11.26 -30.31
C ASN A 387 -1.09 -10.85 -30.90
N LEU A 388 0.00 -11.34 -30.30
CA LEU A 388 1.39 -11.05 -30.69
C LEU A 388 2.09 -12.23 -31.39
N THR A 389 1.53 -13.45 -31.40
CA THR A 389 2.20 -14.67 -31.86
C THR A 389 1.60 -15.31 -33.12
N GLY A 390 0.39 -14.92 -33.55
CA GLY A 390 -0.31 -15.56 -34.67
C GLY A 390 -1.65 -14.92 -34.99
N ASP A 391 -2.72 -15.73 -34.90
CA ASP A 391 -4.08 -15.45 -35.35
C ASP A 391 -4.86 -14.47 -34.47
N THR A 392 -5.84 -13.83 -35.08
CA THR A 392 -6.77 -12.98 -34.33
C THR A 392 -7.69 -13.85 -33.48
N LEU A 393 -7.93 -13.43 -32.24
CA LEU A 393 -8.89 -14.08 -31.35
C LEU A 393 -10.26 -13.41 -31.47
N TYR A 394 -11.32 -14.16 -31.20
CA TYR A 394 -12.67 -13.61 -31.07
C TYR A 394 -12.73 -12.52 -29.98
N SER A 395 -13.49 -11.48 -30.28
CA SER A 395 -13.83 -10.42 -29.32
C SER A 395 -15.24 -10.66 -28.77
N ARG A 396 -15.46 -10.29 -27.50
CA ARG A 396 -16.75 -10.38 -26.81
C ARG A 396 -17.28 -8.96 -26.61
N LEU A 397 -18.24 -8.53 -27.44
CA LEU A 397 -18.65 -7.13 -27.55
C LEU A 397 -20.17 -6.98 -27.76
N PRO A 398 -20.99 -6.86 -26.69
CA PRO A 398 -20.67 -7.08 -25.28
C PRO A 398 -20.94 -8.53 -24.83
N GLN A 399 -20.52 -8.84 -23.60
CA GLN A 399 -20.95 -9.99 -22.79
C GLN A 399 -21.65 -9.47 -21.53
N LEU A 400 -22.88 -9.89 -21.29
CA LEU A 400 -23.61 -9.66 -20.06
C LEU A 400 -23.82 -10.99 -19.35
N SER A 401 -23.25 -11.13 -18.16
CA SER A 401 -23.46 -12.28 -17.28
C SER A 401 -24.31 -11.85 -16.09
N MET A 402 -25.34 -12.62 -15.77
CA MET A 402 -26.24 -12.36 -14.64
C MET A 402 -26.36 -13.64 -13.81
N GLN A 403 -26.40 -13.50 -12.50
CA GLN A 403 -26.57 -14.61 -11.57
C GLN A 403 -27.66 -14.24 -10.58
N LEU A 404 -28.81 -14.89 -10.72
CA LEU A 404 -29.87 -14.87 -9.72
C LEU A 404 -29.61 -15.97 -8.69
N ARG A 405 -29.77 -15.69 -7.41
CA ARG A 405 -29.68 -16.66 -6.31
C ARG A 405 -30.81 -16.43 -5.31
N GLN A 406 -31.51 -17.49 -4.95
CA GLN A 406 -32.40 -17.52 -3.79
C GLN A 406 -31.93 -18.70 -2.93
N PRO A 407 -31.11 -18.45 -1.89
CA PRO A 407 -30.51 -19.53 -1.09
C PRO A 407 -31.53 -20.39 -0.33
N ASP A 408 -32.66 -19.79 0.06
CA ASP A 408 -33.73 -20.48 0.76
C ASP A 408 -35.10 -20.06 0.19
N LEU A 409 -35.78 -21.03 -0.38
CA LEU A 409 -37.14 -21.01 -0.88
C LEU A 409 -37.86 -22.23 -0.31
N ASN A 410 -38.26 -22.15 0.95
CA ASN A 410 -38.88 -23.25 1.70
C ASN A 410 -38.00 -24.52 1.71
N GLY A 411 -36.70 -24.37 1.99
CA GLY A 411 -35.72 -25.46 1.99
C GLY A 411 -35.09 -25.76 0.63
N PHE A 412 -35.58 -25.18 -0.45
CA PHE A 412 -34.92 -25.25 -1.77
C PHE A 412 -33.97 -24.07 -1.97
N SER A 413 -32.87 -24.32 -2.68
CA SER A 413 -31.99 -23.28 -3.20
C SER A 413 -32.17 -23.17 -4.71
N LEU A 414 -32.39 -21.95 -5.21
CA LEU A 414 -32.54 -21.64 -6.63
C LEU A 414 -31.35 -20.81 -7.11
N GLN A 415 -30.79 -21.19 -8.26
CA GLN A 415 -29.76 -20.43 -8.94
C GLN A 415 -30.09 -20.32 -10.43
N VAL A 416 -29.92 -19.14 -11.02
CA VAL A 416 -30.14 -18.92 -12.46
C VAL A 416 -28.98 -18.11 -13.03
N PRO A 417 -27.84 -18.76 -13.36
CA PRO A 417 -26.81 -18.18 -14.20
C PRO A 417 -27.36 -17.95 -15.61
N THR A 418 -27.16 -16.74 -16.13
CA THR A 418 -27.58 -16.32 -17.46
C THR A 418 -26.42 -15.58 -18.13
N GLU A 419 -26.20 -15.83 -19.41
CA GLU A 419 -25.17 -15.15 -20.21
C GLU A 419 -25.73 -14.76 -21.57
N LEU A 420 -25.53 -13.50 -21.95
CA LEU A 420 -25.75 -13.00 -23.30
C LEU A 420 -24.42 -12.46 -23.85
N THR A 421 -23.88 -13.11 -24.89
CA THR A 421 -22.58 -12.75 -25.47
C THR A 421 -22.68 -12.52 -26.96
N SER A 422 -22.15 -11.41 -27.47
CA SER A 422 -21.90 -11.23 -28.90
C SER A 422 -20.43 -11.48 -29.21
N PHE A 423 -20.19 -12.44 -30.09
CA PHE A 423 -18.87 -12.83 -30.59
C PHE A 423 -18.62 -12.15 -31.94
N THR A 424 -17.48 -11.47 -32.04
CA THR A 424 -17.04 -10.80 -33.27
C THR A 424 -15.65 -11.28 -33.67
N HIS A 425 -15.47 -11.56 -34.96
CA HIS A 425 -14.19 -11.86 -35.57
C HIS A 425 -14.04 -11.11 -36.91
N PRO A 426 -12.84 -10.65 -37.30
CA PRO A 426 -12.65 -9.97 -38.58
C PRO A 426 -12.90 -10.87 -39.79
N THR A 427 -12.47 -12.14 -39.73
CA THR A 427 -12.45 -13.06 -40.89
C THR A 427 -13.29 -14.32 -40.73
N LEU A 428 -13.82 -14.61 -39.53
CA LEU A 428 -14.61 -15.81 -39.25
C LEU A 428 -16.08 -15.43 -39.02
N ASP A 429 -16.93 -16.43 -38.83
CA ASP A 429 -18.33 -16.28 -38.47
C ASP A 429 -18.49 -15.40 -37.22
N LYS A 430 -19.63 -14.74 -37.11
CA LYS A 430 -19.98 -13.93 -35.95
C LYS A 430 -21.28 -14.45 -35.37
N GLY A 431 -21.64 -13.98 -34.18
CA GLY A 431 -22.95 -14.35 -33.66
C GLY A 431 -23.23 -13.86 -32.26
N ARG A 432 -24.45 -14.12 -31.82
CA ARG A 432 -24.93 -13.88 -30.48
C ARG A 432 -25.31 -15.21 -29.85
N ARG A 433 -24.92 -15.40 -28.60
CA ARG A 433 -25.26 -16.56 -27.80
C ARG A 433 -26.00 -16.11 -26.55
N PHE A 434 -27.17 -16.68 -26.33
CA PHE A 434 -27.87 -16.63 -25.06
C PHE A 434 -27.75 -18.00 -24.38
N VAL A 435 -27.40 -18.02 -23.10
CA VAL A 435 -27.36 -19.21 -22.25
C VAL A 435 -28.09 -18.91 -20.96
N ALA A 436 -28.96 -19.82 -20.51
CA ALA A 436 -29.56 -19.80 -19.19
C ALA A 436 -29.47 -21.19 -18.58
N TYR A 437 -29.13 -21.27 -17.28
CA TYR A 437 -28.98 -22.54 -16.58
C TYR A 437 -29.70 -22.54 -15.23
N PRO A 438 -31.04 -22.44 -15.19
CA PRO A 438 -31.78 -22.58 -13.94
C PRO A 438 -31.47 -23.92 -13.25
N GLN A 439 -31.20 -23.84 -11.95
CA GLN A 439 -30.87 -24.93 -11.06
C GLN A 439 -31.70 -24.83 -9.78
N ILE A 440 -32.31 -25.93 -9.38
CA ILE A 440 -32.97 -26.06 -8.08
C ILE A 440 -32.33 -27.22 -7.32
N ALA A 441 -31.94 -26.98 -6.07
CA ALA A 441 -31.33 -27.97 -5.18
C ALA A 441 -32.06 -28.00 -3.84
N TYR A 442 -32.12 -29.16 -3.21
CA TYR A 442 -32.71 -29.35 -1.89
C TYR A 442 -31.65 -29.91 -0.92
N PRO A 443 -30.87 -29.04 -0.25
CA PRO A 443 -29.79 -29.48 0.63
C PRO A 443 -30.34 -30.04 1.95
N LEU A 444 -30.24 -31.35 2.13
CA LEU A 444 -30.49 -32.02 3.40
C LEU A 444 -29.16 -32.17 4.15
N GLN A 445 -29.00 -31.55 5.31
CA GLN A 445 -27.80 -31.73 6.12
C GLN A 445 -28.14 -31.89 7.60
N ASN A 446 -27.36 -32.73 8.28
CA ASN A 446 -27.27 -32.80 9.74
C ASN A 446 -25.81 -33.05 10.15
N ALA A 447 -25.56 -33.31 11.43
CA ALA A 447 -24.20 -33.54 11.93
C ALA A 447 -23.53 -34.81 11.36
N ALA A 448 -24.31 -35.79 10.90
CA ALA A 448 -23.82 -37.10 10.46
C ALA A 448 -23.71 -37.22 8.93
N PHE A 449 -24.56 -36.53 8.16
CA PHE A 449 -24.58 -36.63 6.72
C PHE A 449 -25.08 -35.34 6.03
N TYR A 450 -24.75 -35.23 4.75
CA TYR A 450 -25.42 -34.33 3.82
C TYR A 450 -25.85 -35.08 2.56
N LEU A 451 -26.97 -34.65 1.97
CA LEU A 451 -27.52 -35.15 0.72
C LEU A 451 -28.19 -33.99 -0.02
N THR A 452 -27.72 -33.67 -1.22
CA THR A 452 -28.18 -32.55 -2.03
C THR A 452 -28.59 -33.04 -3.42
N PRO A 453 -29.85 -33.47 -3.61
CA PRO A 453 -30.44 -33.58 -4.93
C PRO A 453 -30.50 -32.20 -5.61
N LYS A 454 -30.14 -32.16 -6.89
CA LYS A 454 -30.18 -30.96 -7.74
C LYS A 454 -30.71 -31.32 -9.12
N PHE A 455 -31.64 -30.52 -9.61
CA PHE A 455 -32.07 -30.52 -11.00
C PHE A 455 -31.58 -29.24 -11.67
N GLY A 456 -31.10 -29.34 -12.90
CA GLY A 456 -30.67 -28.22 -13.71
C GLY A 456 -31.12 -28.37 -15.17
N LEU A 457 -31.39 -27.25 -15.84
CA LEU A 457 -31.81 -27.24 -17.24
C LEU A 457 -30.95 -26.26 -18.04
N HIS A 458 -30.04 -26.77 -18.87
CA HIS A 458 -29.15 -25.92 -19.66
C HIS A 458 -29.81 -25.55 -20.99
N VAL A 459 -30.22 -24.29 -21.13
CA VAL A 459 -30.83 -23.73 -22.34
C VAL A 459 -29.80 -22.85 -23.03
N SER A 460 -29.57 -23.06 -24.33
CA SER A 460 -28.72 -22.19 -25.14
C SER A 460 -29.32 -21.93 -26.51
N ARG A 461 -29.29 -20.67 -26.95
CA ARG A 461 -29.71 -20.23 -28.28
C ARG A 461 -28.60 -19.44 -28.95
N TYR A 462 -28.34 -19.73 -30.22
CA TYR A 462 -27.34 -19.09 -31.05
C TYR A 462 -28.04 -18.43 -32.23
N ALA A 463 -27.67 -17.18 -32.49
CA ALA A 463 -27.98 -16.47 -33.72
C ALA A 463 -26.65 -16.16 -34.41
N LEU A 464 -26.36 -16.85 -35.50
CA LEU A 464 -25.09 -16.84 -36.21
C LEU A 464 -25.19 -16.01 -37.48
N ASP A 465 -24.15 -15.23 -37.74
CA ASP A 465 -23.92 -14.52 -39.00
C ASP A 465 -22.74 -15.23 -39.68
N ARG A 466 -23.09 -16.09 -40.64
CA ARG A 466 -22.15 -17.02 -41.28
C ARG A 466 -21.47 -16.34 -42.47
N ARG A 467 -20.19 -16.62 -42.65
CA ARG A 467 -19.42 -16.20 -43.84
C ARG A 467 -19.68 -17.11 -45.03
N THR A 468 -20.13 -18.34 -44.79
CA THR A 468 -20.52 -19.30 -45.83
C THR A 468 -22.02 -19.26 -46.05
N THR A 469 -22.47 -19.62 -47.26
CA THR A 469 -23.90 -19.73 -47.60
C THR A 469 -24.53 -21.04 -47.12
N SER A 470 -23.84 -21.83 -46.29
CA SER A 470 -24.26 -23.15 -45.85
C SER A 470 -24.36 -23.29 -44.32
N GLY A 471 -25.44 -23.95 -43.91
CA GLY A 471 -25.76 -24.34 -42.52
C GLY A 471 -26.58 -23.31 -41.73
N ASP A 472 -27.10 -23.76 -40.60
CA ASP A 472 -28.15 -23.02 -39.86
C ASP A 472 -27.66 -21.73 -39.19
N GLU A 473 -28.38 -20.64 -39.40
CA GLU A 473 -28.13 -19.35 -38.74
C GLU A 473 -28.77 -19.25 -37.34
N SER A 474 -29.68 -20.16 -37.00
CA SER A 474 -30.33 -20.26 -35.70
C SER A 474 -30.18 -21.67 -35.15
N LEU A 475 -29.63 -21.79 -33.93
CA LEU A 475 -29.47 -23.08 -33.25
C LEU A 475 -30.00 -22.98 -31.83
N SER A 476 -30.76 -23.99 -31.39
CA SER A 476 -31.24 -24.13 -30.02
C SER A 476 -30.85 -25.48 -29.44
N ARG A 477 -30.47 -25.47 -28.16
CA ARG A 477 -30.11 -26.68 -27.41
C ARG A 477 -30.66 -26.60 -25.99
N VAL A 478 -31.36 -27.64 -25.56
CA VAL A 478 -31.88 -27.81 -24.20
C VAL A 478 -31.38 -29.13 -23.65
N VAL A 479 -30.69 -29.09 -22.51
CA VAL A 479 -30.11 -30.29 -21.87
C VAL A 479 -30.50 -30.32 -20.40
N PRO A 480 -31.48 -31.14 -19.98
CA PRO A 480 -31.72 -31.40 -18.57
C PRO A 480 -30.58 -32.23 -17.96
N SER A 481 -30.31 -31.92 -16.69
CA SER A 481 -29.31 -32.57 -15.85
C SER A 481 -29.89 -32.85 -14.47
N LEU A 482 -29.63 -34.04 -13.94
CA LEU A 482 -29.91 -34.40 -12.56
C LEU A 482 -28.57 -34.71 -11.87
N SER A 483 -28.31 -34.11 -10.71
CA SER A 483 -27.18 -34.48 -9.86
C SER A 483 -27.64 -34.84 -8.46
N LEU A 484 -27.02 -35.87 -7.88
CA LEU A 484 -27.14 -36.19 -6.46
C LEU A 484 -25.75 -36.14 -5.84
N ASP A 485 -25.55 -35.26 -4.86
CA ASP A 485 -24.31 -35.15 -4.11
C ASP A 485 -24.56 -35.53 -2.66
N GLY A 486 -23.73 -36.40 -2.08
CA GLY A 486 -23.92 -36.88 -0.72
C GLY A 486 -22.64 -37.31 -0.05
N GLY A 487 -22.57 -37.08 1.25
CA GLY A 487 -21.44 -37.46 2.08
C GLY A 487 -21.83 -37.69 3.53
N VAL A 488 -20.95 -38.36 4.25
CA VAL A 488 -21.13 -38.72 5.65
C VAL A 488 -19.90 -38.31 6.45
N SER A 489 -20.14 -37.89 7.68
CA SER A 489 -19.11 -37.57 8.65
C SER A 489 -19.16 -38.58 9.78
N PHE A 490 -18.03 -39.21 10.06
CA PHE A 490 -17.90 -40.15 11.16
C PHE A 490 -17.13 -39.49 12.30
N GLU A 491 -17.61 -39.73 13.53
CA GLU A 491 -16.88 -39.41 14.75
C GLU A 491 -16.77 -40.69 15.56
N ARG A 492 -15.61 -40.88 16.19
CA ARG A 492 -15.44 -41.93 17.19
C ARG A 492 -14.82 -41.35 18.44
N GLU A 493 -15.41 -41.67 19.57
CA GLU A 493 -14.78 -41.44 20.86
C GLU A 493 -13.69 -42.49 21.06
N PHE A 494 -12.52 -42.06 21.51
CA PHE A 494 -11.46 -42.96 21.93
C PHE A 494 -10.70 -42.38 23.12
N LYS A 495 -10.18 -43.25 23.98
CA LYS A 495 -9.36 -42.82 25.11
C LYS A 495 -7.90 -42.97 24.73
N TRP A 496 -7.14 -41.88 24.86
CA TRP A 496 -5.68 -41.89 24.67
C TRP A 496 -5.01 -41.24 25.87
N ALA A 497 -4.05 -41.96 26.45
CA ALA A 497 -3.35 -41.55 27.67
C ALA A 497 -4.30 -41.15 28.83
N GLY A 498 -5.42 -41.89 28.99
CA GLY A 498 -6.40 -41.67 30.06
C GLY A 498 -7.31 -40.46 29.88
N ARG A 499 -7.26 -39.77 28.73
CA ARG A 499 -8.16 -38.66 28.39
C ARG A 499 -9.14 -39.06 27.29
N ASP A 500 -10.38 -38.63 27.43
CA ASP A 500 -11.39 -38.78 26.38
C ASP A 500 -11.03 -37.85 25.20
N GLN A 501 -11.01 -38.40 24.00
CA GLN A 501 -10.73 -37.69 22.76
C GLN A 501 -11.81 -38.04 21.72
N VAL A 502 -12.18 -37.07 20.89
CA VAL A 502 -13.03 -37.31 19.71
C VAL A 502 -12.11 -37.33 18.49
N GLN A 503 -12.09 -38.44 17.77
CA GLN A 503 -11.43 -38.55 16.48
C GLN A 503 -12.45 -38.41 15.37
N THR A 504 -12.24 -37.43 14.47
CA THR A 504 -12.97 -37.29 13.21
C THR A 504 -12.12 -37.93 12.10
N PRO A 505 -12.36 -39.19 11.68
CA PRO A 505 -11.49 -39.90 10.76
C PRO A 505 -11.53 -39.36 9.31
N GLY A 506 -12.43 -38.41 9.03
CA GLY A 506 -12.57 -37.72 7.75
C GLY A 506 -14.01 -37.76 7.22
N ALA A 507 -14.40 -36.75 6.44
CA ALA A 507 -15.64 -36.75 5.68
C ALA A 507 -15.48 -37.63 4.43
N ALA A 508 -16.38 -38.58 4.22
CA ALA A 508 -16.40 -39.39 3.00
C ALA A 508 -17.43 -38.82 2.02
N HIS A 509 -16.98 -38.45 0.81
CA HIS A 509 -17.89 -38.25 -0.32
C HIS A 509 -18.39 -39.62 -0.78
N VAL A 510 -19.68 -39.89 -0.59
CA VAL A 510 -20.27 -41.22 -0.80
C VAL A 510 -20.85 -41.35 -2.20
N LEU A 511 -21.42 -40.28 -2.75
CA LEU A 511 -22.12 -40.35 -4.02
C LEU A 511 -22.07 -39.02 -4.78
N ARG A 512 -21.63 -39.09 -6.03
CA ARG A 512 -21.83 -38.04 -7.05
C ARG A 512 -22.35 -38.71 -8.31
N ALA A 513 -23.65 -38.66 -8.52
CA ALA A 513 -24.29 -39.20 -9.72
C ALA A 513 -24.78 -38.04 -10.58
N ASP A 514 -24.25 -37.91 -11.81
CA ASP A 514 -24.65 -36.90 -12.80
C ASP A 514 -25.31 -37.62 -13.99
N ALA A 515 -26.62 -37.41 -14.19
CA ALA A 515 -27.34 -37.91 -15.36
C ALA A 515 -27.59 -36.76 -16.34
N LEU A 516 -26.98 -36.84 -17.51
CA LEU A 516 -27.18 -35.90 -18.62
C LEU A 516 -27.99 -36.59 -19.72
N SER A 517 -29.10 -35.96 -20.12
CA SER A 517 -29.80 -36.36 -21.34
C SER A 517 -28.93 -36.05 -22.57
N ARG A 518 -29.04 -36.85 -23.63
CA ARG A 518 -28.43 -36.51 -24.92
C ARG A 518 -29.13 -35.24 -25.45
N PRO A 519 -28.38 -34.29 -26.03
CA PRO A 519 -29.00 -33.10 -26.60
C PRO A 519 -29.92 -33.54 -27.76
N GLU A 520 -31.22 -33.33 -27.60
CA GLU A 520 -32.11 -33.28 -28.75
C GLU A 520 -31.89 -31.91 -29.41
N CYS A 521 -31.23 -31.90 -30.57
CA CYS A 521 -31.34 -30.76 -31.48
C CYS A 521 -32.80 -30.72 -31.92
N VAL A 522 -33.61 -29.83 -31.34
CA VAL A 522 -34.97 -29.61 -31.80
C VAL A 522 -34.89 -29.10 -33.25
N PRO A 523 -35.29 -29.88 -34.26
CA PRO A 523 -35.33 -29.40 -35.63
C PRO A 523 -36.54 -28.47 -35.76
N GLY A 524 -36.30 -27.21 -36.10
CA GLY A 524 -37.35 -26.26 -36.48
C GLY A 524 -38.00 -25.51 -35.32
N VAL A 525 -37.50 -24.30 -35.06
CA VAL A 525 -38.28 -23.11 -34.66
C VAL A 525 -37.70 -21.88 -35.36
#